data_AF-J3PLF0-F1
#
_entry.id   AF-J3PLF0-F1
#
_cell.length_a   1.000
_cell.length_b   1.000
_cell.length_c   1.000
_cell.angle_alpha   90.00
_cell.angle_beta   90.00
_cell.angle_gamma   90.00
#
_symmetry.space_group_name_H-M   'P 1'
#
loop_
_entity.id
_entity.type
_entity.pdbx_description
1 polymer ?
#
loop_
_entity_poly.entity_id
_entity_poly.type
_entity_poly.pdbx_seq_one_letter_code
_entity_poly.pdbx_strand_id
1 'polypeptide(L)'
;MKFVASHTTIPVPKVHAYSTSREPGAHGVASYMILEYVQGKTLDELGVDFKKGTPEHLRDSINAQLADVYIQLSRLEFPAIGRLVPLPDGSVRVGRAPFSNAMNQHQLEVGGMPDMIKKWGGAPAGFTSASRYISFLLDGALELFDRSRANCENEADARRRLYFLHHSWPSSTGNGP
;
A
#
# COMPACT_ATOMS: atom_id res chain seq x y z
N MET A 1 -10.63 -5.30 4.88
CA MET A 1 -10.44 -5.33 6.35
C MET A 1 -11.46 -6.24 7.04
N LYS A 2 -12.77 -6.17 6.72
CA LYS A 2 -13.82 -7.02 7.31
C LYS A 2 -13.49 -8.52 7.41
N PHE A 3 -12.99 -9.13 6.34
CA PHE A 3 -12.66 -10.57 6.33
C PHE A 3 -11.59 -10.95 7.36
N VAL A 4 -10.54 -10.14 7.52
CA VAL A 4 -9.50 -10.39 8.52
C VAL A 4 -10.10 -10.28 9.92
N ALA A 5 -10.86 -9.21 10.18
CA ALA A 5 -11.50 -8.98 11.48
C ALA A 5 -12.45 -10.11 11.93
N SER A 6 -13.09 -10.82 10.99
CA SER A 6 -14.03 -11.89 11.31
C SER A 6 -13.38 -13.28 11.42
N HIS A 7 -12.10 -13.42 11.05
CA HIS A 7 -11.40 -14.72 11.03
C HIS A 7 -10.12 -14.74 11.86
N THR A 8 -9.71 -13.60 12.43
CA THR A 8 -8.51 -13.49 13.26
C THR A 8 -8.80 -12.66 14.50
N THR A 9 -7.91 -12.72 15.49
CA THR A 9 -7.92 -11.84 16.66
C THR A 9 -7.10 -10.56 16.44
N ILE A 10 -6.55 -10.38 15.23
CA ILE A 10 -5.71 -9.23 14.89
C ILE A 10 -6.56 -7.96 14.94
N PRO A 11 -6.17 -6.94 15.73
CA PRO A 11 -6.87 -5.67 15.74
C PRO A 11 -6.64 -4.96 14.41
N VAL A 12 -7.69 -4.84 13.60
CA VAL A 12 -7.67 -4.13 12.32
C VAL A 12 -8.72 -3.01 12.35
N PRO A 13 -8.42 -1.80 11.82
CA PRO A 13 -9.38 -0.70 11.85
C PRO A 13 -10.63 -1.00 11.01
N LYS A 14 -11.79 -0.53 11.50
CA LYS A 14 -13.01 -0.48 10.68
C LYS A 14 -12.90 0.60 9.62
N VAL A 15 -13.45 0.31 8.45
CA VAL A 15 -13.58 1.29 7.36
C VAL A 15 -14.90 2.04 7.55
N HIS A 16 -14.83 3.34 7.83
CA HIS A 16 -16.01 4.21 7.98
C HIS A 16 -16.51 4.74 6.63
N ALA A 17 -15.59 5.14 5.75
CA ALA A 17 -15.90 5.60 4.41
C ALA A 17 -14.69 5.39 3.49
N TYR A 18 -14.90 5.32 2.19
CA TYR A 18 -13.85 5.35 1.20
C TYR A 18 -14.41 5.85 -0.12
N SER A 19 -13.55 6.40 -0.98
CA SER A 19 -13.88 6.67 -2.37
C SER A 19 -12.73 6.21 -3.25
N THR A 20 -13.07 5.54 -4.33
CA THR A 20 -12.16 5.32 -5.45
C THR A 20 -12.59 6.34 -6.50
N SER A 21 -11.69 7.23 -6.93
CA SER A 21 -11.89 8.46 -7.71
C SER A 21 -12.59 8.33 -9.09
N ARG A 22 -13.68 7.56 -9.17
CA ARG A 22 -14.37 7.14 -10.39
C ARG A 22 -15.89 7.26 -10.29
N GLU A 23 -16.42 7.75 -9.17
CA GLU A 23 -17.85 8.02 -9.05
C GLU A 23 -18.22 9.31 -9.80
N PRO A 24 -19.28 9.32 -10.63
CA PRO A 24 -19.78 10.53 -11.27
C PRO A 24 -20.15 11.56 -10.21
N GLY A 25 -19.47 12.72 -10.21
CA GLY A 25 -19.69 13.79 -9.22
C GLY A 25 -18.61 13.91 -8.15
N ALA A 26 -17.62 13.00 -8.10
CA ALA A 26 -16.44 13.19 -7.26
C ALA A 26 -15.62 14.37 -7.79
N HIS A 27 -15.64 15.50 -7.08
CA HIS A 27 -15.04 16.79 -7.44
C HIS A 27 -13.49 16.78 -7.49
N GLY A 28 -12.88 15.89 -8.28
CA GLY A 28 -11.43 15.84 -8.45
C GLY A 28 -10.64 15.40 -7.21
N VAL A 29 -11.30 14.88 -6.18
CA VAL A 29 -10.63 14.39 -4.96
C VAL A 29 -9.98 13.03 -5.27
N ALA A 30 -8.69 12.91 -4.94
CA ALA A 30 -7.95 11.65 -5.03
C ALA A 30 -8.62 10.55 -4.20
N SER A 31 -8.39 9.28 -4.56
CA SER A 31 -8.95 8.14 -3.82
C SER A 31 -8.57 8.20 -2.33
N TYR A 32 -9.53 7.96 -1.44
CA TYR A 32 -9.33 8.07 0.01
C TYR A 32 -10.01 6.93 0.78
N MET A 33 -9.60 6.74 2.03
CA MET A 33 -10.23 5.86 2.99
C MET A 33 -10.20 6.49 4.39
N ILE A 34 -11.32 6.44 5.09
CA ILE A 34 -11.49 6.88 6.47
C ILE A 34 -11.56 5.62 7.34
N LEU A 35 -10.62 5.50 8.27
CA LEU A 35 -10.41 4.33 9.12
C LEU A 35 -10.64 4.69 10.59
N GLU A 36 -11.14 3.73 11.36
CA GLU A 36 -11.16 3.78 12.83
C GLU A 36 -9.73 3.91 13.35
N TYR A 37 -9.52 4.72 14.39
CA TYR A 37 -8.22 4.78 15.06
C TYR A 37 -8.02 3.55 15.94
N VAL A 38 -6.94 2.79 15.71
CA VAL A 38 -6.57 1.67 16.57
C VAL A 38 -5.66 2.19 17.68
N GLN A 39 -6.12 2.06 18.92
CA GLN A 39 -5.35 2.43 20.11
C GLN A 39 -4.09 1.56 20.22
N GLY A 40 -2.95 2.19 20.49
CA GLY A 40 -1.67 1.48 20.68
C GLY A 40 -0.47 2.41 20.58
N LYS A 41 0.71 1.81 20.72
CA LYS A 41 1.99 2.46 20.42
C LYS A 41 2.54 1.93 19.11
N THR A 42 3.08 2.82 18.30
CA THR A 42 3.85 2.46 17.12
C THR A 42 5.15 1.76 17.54
N LEU A 43 5.73 0.97 16.62
CA LEU A 43 7.04 0.34 16.86
C LEU A 43 8.14 1.38 17.11
N ASP A 44 8.05 2.55 16.46
CA ASP A 44 8.97 3.67 16.65
C ASP A 44 8.89 4.25 18.08
N GLU A 45 7.68 4.47 18.60
CA GLU A 45 7.46 4.90 20.00
C GLU A 45 7.95 3.86 21.03
N LEU A 46 8.08 2.60 20.63
CA LEU A 46 8.68 1.53 21.44
C LEU A 46 10.20 1.44 21.27
N GLY A 47 10.82 2.31 20.46
CA GLY A 47 12.26 2.33 20.21
C GLY A 47 12.73 1.24 19.25
N VAL A 48 11.84 0.62 18.48
CA VAL A 48 12.20 -0.34 17.44
C VAL A 48 12.69 0.40 16.21
N ASP A 49 13.96 0.22 15.89
CA ASP A 49 14.61 0.82 14.73
C ASP A 49 15.04 -0.31 13.77
N PHE A 50 14.66 -0.24 12.50
CA PHE A 50 15.01 -1.28 11.52
C PHE A 50 16.52 -1.38 11.24
N LYS A 51 17.29 -0.32 11.51
CA LYS A 51 18.75 -0.27 11.37
C LYS A 51 19.47 -0.63 12.65
N LYS A 52 18.96 -0.21 13.81
CA LYS A 52 19.60 -0.43 15.13
C LYS A 52 19.09 -1.65 15.88
N GLY A 53 17.97 -2.21 15.45
CA GLY A 53 17.31 -3.37 16.05
C GLY A 53 16.22 -3.02 17.05
N THR A 54 15.62 -4.07 17.61
CA THR A 54 14.60 -3.99 18.66
C THR A 54 15.26 -3.94 20.05
N PRO A 55 14.81 -3.10 20.98
CA PRO A 55 15.31 -3.09 22.36
C PRO A 55 15.23 -4.48 22.98
N GLU A 56 16.30 -4.93 23.64
CA GLU A 56 16.43 -6.32 24.11
C GLU A 56 15.26 -6.75 25.00
N HIS A 57 14.83 -5.89 25.93
CA HIS A 57 13.72 -6.13 26.83
C HIS A 57 12.35 -6.27 26.15
N LEU A 58 12.18 -5.77 24.91
CA LEU A 58 10.94 -5.88 24.14
C LEU A 58 11.01 -6.94 23.05
N ARG A 59 12.23 -7.36 22.66
CA ARG A 59 12.48 -8.20 21.50
C ARG A 59 11.63 -9.47 21.49
N ASP A 60 11.59 -10.19 22.60
CA ASP A 60 10.85 -11.46 22.67
C ASP A 60 9.34 -11.22 22.60
N SER A 61 8.84 -10.17 23.26
CA SER A 61 7.41 -9.82 23.23
C SER A 61 6.95 -9.38 21.85
N ILE A 62 7.76 -8.59 21.14
CA ILE A 62 7.44 -8.09 19.79
C ILE A 62 7.53 -9.24 18.79
N ASN A 63 8.58 -10.06 18.87
CA ASN A 63 8.72 -11.23 18.00
C ASN A 63 7.57 -12.22 18.21
N ALA A 64 7.15 -12.46 19.46
CA ALA A 64 6.02 -13.33 19.75
C ALA A 64 4.69 -12.79 19.17
N GLN A 65 4.43 -11.49 19.33
CA GLN A 65 3.23 -10.86 18.76
C GLN A 65 3.25 -10.82 17.23
N LEU A 66 4.39 -10.51 16.61
CA LEU A 66 4.54 -10.57 15.15
C LEU A 66 4.34 -12.00 14.64
N ALA A 67 4.95 -12.99 15.30
CA ALA A 67 4.78 -14.39 14.94
C ALA A 67 3.30 -14.81 15.04
N ASP A 68 2.59 -14.41 16.08
CA ASP A 68 1.16 -14.67 16.23
C ASP A 68 0.35 -14.05 15.08
N VAL A 69 0.61 -12.79 14.72
CA VAL A 69 -0.02 -12.13 13.55
C VAL A 69 0.27 -12.90 12.26
N TYR A 70 1.52 -13.29 12.01
CA TYR A 70 1.88 -14.04 10.80
C TYR A 70 1.22 -15.43 10.76
N ILE A 71 1.16 -16.13 11.89
CA ILE A 71 0.49 -17.44 11.99
C ILE A 71 -1.01 -17.32 11.71
N GLN A 72 -1.66 -16.29 12.26
CA GLN A 72 -3.08 -16.06 12.02
C GLN A 72 -3.37 -15.72 10.56
N LEU A 73 -2.54 -14.88 9.93
CA LEU A 73 -2.68 -14.53 8.52
C LEU A 73 -2.35 -15.70 7.58
N SER A 74 -1.36 -16.54 7.91
CA SER A 74 -0.97 -17.68 7.06
C SER A 74 -2.04 -18.77 6.98
N ARG A 75 -2.90 -18.88 8.00
CA ARG A 75 -4.08 -19.76 8.01
C ARG A 75 -5.19 -19.28 7.09
N LEU A 76 -5.16 -18.03 6.64
CA LEU A 76 -6.14 -17.49 5.69
C LEU A 76 -5.70 -17.86 4.26
N GLU A 77 -6.04 -19.07 3.85
CA GLU A 77 -5.67 -19.60 2.54
C GLU A 77 -6.70 -19.24 1.46
N PHE A 78 -6.20 -18.95 0.26
CA PHE A 78 -7.02 -18.62 -0.91
C PHE A 78 -6.52 -19.38 -2.14
N PRO A 79 -7.41 -19.73 -3.09
CA PRO A 79 -7.04 -20.50 -4.28
C PRO A 79 -6.16 -19.74 -5.28
N ALA A 80 -5.99 -18.42 -5.10
CA ALA A 80 -5.24 -17.55 -5.97
C ALA A 80 -4.86 -16.23 -5.28
N ILE A 81 -3.85 -15.55 -5.82
CA ILE A 81 -3.40 -14.23 -5.38
C ILE A 81 -4.24 -13.15 -6.06
N GLY A 82 -4.97 -12.35 -5.28
CA GLY A 82 -5.84 -11.30 -5.80
C GLY A 82 -6.53 -10.50 -4.71
N ARG A 83 -7.44 -9.60 -5.11
CA ARG A 83 -8.25 -8.84 -4.14
C ARG A 83 -9.37 -9.72 -3.58
N LEU A 84 -9.71 -9.56 -2.30
CA LEU A 84 -10.87 -10.23 -1.72
C LEU A 84 -12.14 -9.46 -2.06
N VAL A 85 -13.10 -10.12 -2.69
CA VAL A 85 -14.42 -9.57 -3.04
C VAL A 85 -15.46 -10.23 -2.14
N PRO A 86 -16.17 -9.47 -1.28
CA PRO A 86 -17.22 -10.02 -0.45
C PRO A 86 -18.40 -10.49 -1.31
N LEU A 87 -19.01 -11.59 -0.90
CA LEU A 87 -20.21 -12.17 -1.50
C LEU A 87 -21.43 -11.95 -0.60
N PRO A 88 -22.66 -12.01 -1.14
CA PRO A 88 -23.88 -11.78 -0.35
C PRO A 88 -24.08 -12.75 0.82
N ASP A 89 -23.53 -13.96 0.73
CA ASP A 89 -23.59 -14.99 1.76
C ASP A 89 -22.56 -14.80 2.89
N GLY A 90 -21.77 -13.71 2.85
CA GLY A 90 -20.73 -13.41 3.83
C GLY A 90 -19.38 -14.05 3.52
N SER A 91 -19.29 -14.92 2.50
CA SER A 91 -18.02 -15.47 2.05
C SER A 91 -17.24 -14.45 1.20
N VAL A 92 -16.00 -14.80 0.83
CA VAL A 92 -15.18 -13.99 -0.09
C VAL A 92 -14.75 -14.83 -1.27
N ARG A 93 -14.68 -14.20 -2.45
CA ARG A 93 -13.99 -14.75 -3.60
C ARG A 93 -12.75 -13.95 -3.93
N VAL A 94 -11.77 -14.60 -4.57
CA VAL A 94 -10.64 -13.90 -5.15
C VAL A 94 -11.09 -13.20 -6.44
N GLY A 95 -10.83 -11.89 -6.50
CA GLY A 95 -11.11 -11.01 -7.62
C GLY A 95 -9.85 -10.58 -8.36
N ARG A 96 -10.06 -9.90 -9.49
CA ARG A 96 -9.00 -9.39 -10.38
C ARG A 96 -8.16 -8.31 -9.71
N ALA A 97 -6.94 -8.13 -10.22
CA ALA A 97 -6.02 -7.03 -9.90
C ALA A 97 -5.70 -6.93 -8.39
N PRO A 98 -4.71 -7.70 -7.88
CA PRO A 98 -4.18 -7.44 -6.56
C PRO A 98 -3.68 -6.00 -6.50
N PHE A 99 -4.00 -5.29 -5.42
CA PHE A 99 -3.40 -3.99 -5.14
C PHE A 99 -2.05 -4.23 -4.44
N SER A 100 -0.99 -3.60 -4.96
CA SER A 100 0.33 -3.59 -4.33
C SER A 100 0.73 -2.17 -3.94
N ASN A 101 1.67 -2.05 -3.02
CA ASN A 101 2.32 -0.77 -2.68
C ASN A 101 2.93 -0.10 -3.92
N ALA A 102 3.50 -0.86 -4.86
CA ALA A 102 4.03 -0.34 -6.11
C ALA A 102 2.95 0.35 -6.97
N MET A 103 1.71 -0.16 -6.97
CA MET A 103 0.61 0.49 -7.67
C MET A 103 0.18 1.80 -7.02
N ASN A 104 0.21 1.87 -5.67
CA ASN A 104 -0.03 3.13 -4.96
C ASN A 104 1.08 4.14 -5.29
N GLN A 105 2.35 3.71 -5.29
CA GLN A 105 3.49 4.55 -5.64
C GLN A 105 3.37 5.09 -7.07
N HIS A 106 2.98 4.24 -8.03
CA HIS A 106 2.77 4.67 -9.41
C HIS A 106 1.66 5.72 -9.54
N GLN A 107 0.54 5.57 -8.83
CA GLN A 107 -0.50 6.62 -8.81
C GLN A 107 0.02 7.95 -8.28
N LEU A 108 0.89 7.94 -7.26
CA LEU A 108 1.47 9.16 -6.68
C LEU A 108 2.53 9.78 -7.61
N GLU A 109 3.41 8.96 -8.18
CA GLU A 109 4.56 9.43 -8.95
C GLU A 109 4.25 9.70 -10.41
N VAL A 110 3.48 8.84 -11.06
CA VAL A 110 3.18 8.92 -12.50
C VAL A 110 1.76 9.45 -12.73
N GLY A 111 0.82 9.02 -11.90
CA GLY A 111 -0.60 9.30 -12.06
C GLY A 111 -1.30 8.31 -13.00
N GLY A 112 -2.61 8.20 -12.83
CA GLY A 112 -3.43 7.24 -13.58
C GLY A 112 -3.22 5.79 -13.14
N MET A 113 -3.75 4.85 -13.93
CA MET A 113 -3.49 3.43 -13.70
C MET A 113 -2.27 3.01 -14.52
N PRO A 114 -1.39 2.18 -13.94
CA PRO A 114 -0.30 1.56 -14.68
C PRO A 114 -0.77 0.74 -15.90
N ASP A 115 -0.03 0.77 -17.00
CA ASP A 115 -0.37 0.07 -18.23
C ASP A 115 -0.26 -1.46 -18.10
N MET A 116 0.56 -1.98 -17.18
CA MET A 116 0.59 -3.42 -16.91
C MET A 116 -0.77 -3.96 -16.43
N ILE A 117 -1.65 -3.14 -15.83
CA ILE A 117 -3.01 -3.60 -15.48
C ILE A 117 -3.78 -4.04 -16.72
N LYS A 118 -3.61 -3.34 -17.85
CA LYS A 118 -4.22 -3.73 -19.14
C LYS A 118 -3.54 -4.98 -19.70
N LYS A 119 -2.20 -5.01 -19.70
CA LYS A 119 -1.38 -6.14 -20.19
C LYS A 119 -1.75 -7.46 -19.52
N TRP A 120 -1.95 -7.45 -18.20
CA TRP A 120 -2.24 -8.64 -17.40
C TRP A 120 -3.74 -8.86 -17.17
N GLY A 121 -4.59 -8.19 -17.96
CA GLY A 121 -6.03 -7.97 -17.80
C GLY A 121 -6.95 -9.19 -17.68
N GLY A 122 -6.76 -10.07 -16.71
CA GLY A 122 -7.85 -10.90 -16.17
C GLY A 122 -7.60 -12.40 -16.17
N ALA A 123 -7.02 -12.90 -15.09
CA ALA A 123 -7.54 -14.15 -14.54
C ALA A 123 -8.81 -13.80 -13.75
N PRO A 124 -9.99 -14.39 -14.05
CA PRO A 124 -11.25 -14.07 -13.37
C PRO A 124 -11.20 -14.30 -11.85
N ALA A 125 -10.25 -15.12 -11.39
CA ALA A 125 -10.00 -15.48 -10.00
C ALA A 125 -8.65 -15.00 -9.44
N GLY A 126 -7.90 -14.12 -10.11
CA GLY A 126 -6.54 -13.73 -9.66
C GLY A 126 -5.44 -14.70 -10.13
N PHE A 127 -4.20 -14.55 -9.63
CA PHE A 127 -3.05 -15.33 -10.07
C PHE A 127 -2.94 -16.66 -9.32
N THR A 128 -3.02 -17.79 -10.03
CA THR A 128 -2.81 -19.14 -9.47
C THR A 128 -1.33 -19.55 -9.41
N SER A 129 -0.42 -18.70 -9.89
CA SER A 129 1.02 -18.96 -9.91
C SER A 129 1.77 -17.78 -9.30
N ALA A 130 2.63 -18.07 -8.32
CA ALA A 130 3.50 -17.07 -7.70
C ALA A 130 4.43 -16.43 -8.73
N SER A 131 5.01 -17.20 -9.65
CA SER A 131 5.90 -16.66 -10.70
C SER A 131 5.16 -15.67 -11.60
N ARG A 132 3.93 -15.96 -12.01
CA ARG A 132 3.12 -15.02 -12.81
C ARG A 132 2.79 -13.74 -12.03
N TYR A 133 2.50 -13.87 -10.73
CA TYR A 133 2.26 -12.71 -9.87
C TYR A 133 3.53 -11.86 -9.71
N ILE A 134 4.70 -12.48 -9.51
CA ILE A 134 5.98 -11.78 -9.44
C ILE A 134 6.28 -11.05 -10.76
N SER A 135 6.09 -11.69 -11.91
CA SER A 135 6.24 -11.02 -13.20
C SER A 135 5.30 -9.81 -13.36
N PHE A 136 4.06 -9.93 -12.89
CA PHE A 136 3.11 -8.81 -12.85
C PHE A 136 3.64 -7.64 -12.00
N LEU A 137 4.20 -7.92 -10.81
CA LEU A 137 4.79 -6.88 -9.95
C LEU A 137 6.03 -6.25 -10.59
N LEU A 138 6.91 -7.05 -11.21
CA LEU A 138 8.12 -6.57 -11.86
C LEU A 138 7.82 -5.66 -13.04
N ASP A 139 6.84 -6.02 -13.89
CA ASP A 139 6.40 -5.15 -14.99
C ASP A 139 5.95 -3.78 -14.45
N GLY A 140 5.21 -3.76 -13.35
CA GLY A 140 4.77 -2.51 -12.71
C GLY A 140 5.91 -1.70 -12.09
N ALA A 141 6.89 -2.37 -11.49
CA ALA A 141 8.07 -1.72 -10.93
C ALA A 141 8.94 -1.10 -12.03
N LEU A 142 9.11 -1.78 -13.17
CA LEU A 142 9.84 -1.26 -14.33
C LEU A 142 9.13 -0.06 -14.96
N GLU A 143 7.81 -0.14 -15.13
CA GLU A 143 7.02 0.99 -15.63
C GLU A 143 7.12 2.20 -14.69
N LEU A 144 7.03 1.96 -13.37
CA LEU A 144 7.23 3.00 -12.38
C LEU A 144 8.62 3.59 -12.49
N PHE A 145 9.67 2.79 -12.53
CA PHE A 145 11.04 3.26 -12.65
C PHE A 145 11.24 4.16 -13.88
N ASP A 146 10.74 3.73 -15.04
CA ASP A 146 10.86 4.46 -16.30
C ASP A 146 10.13 5.81 -16.27
N ARG A 147 8.88 5.81 -15.78
CA ARG A 147 7.97 6.97 -15.85
C ARG A 147 7.95 7.81 -14.59
N SER A 148 8.62 7.37 -13.53
CA SER A 148 8.58 8.03 -12.22
C SER A 148 9.04 9.46 -12.36
N ARG A 149 8.36 10.34 -11.63
CA ARG A 149 8.85 11.69 -11.39
C ARG A 149 10.25 11.66 -10.76
N ALA A 150 10.69 10.65 -10.01
CA ALA A 150 12.06 10.64 -9.50
C ALA A 150 13.14 10.38 -10.58
N ASN A 151 12.77 9.88 -11.76
CA ASN A 151 13.72 9.59 -12.82
C ASN A 151 14.22 10.91 -13.45
N CYS A 152 15.54 11.08 -13.51
CA CYS A 152 16.19 12.25 -14.09
C CYS A 152 17.02 11.80 -15.28
N GLU A 153 16.69 12.29 -16.48
CA GLU A 153 17.38 11.87 -17.70
C GLU A 153 18.77 12.50 -17.84
N ASN A 154 18.99 13.66 -17.23
CA ASN A 154 20.25 14.41 -17.30
C ASN A 154 20.39 15.43 -16.15
N GLU A 155 21.57 16.04 -16.06
CA GLU A 155 21.92 17.04 -15.04
C GLU A 155 20.98 18.27 -15.03
N ALA A 156 20.50 18.71 -16.19
CA ALA A 156 19.61 19.86 -16.27
C ALA A 156 18.20 19.54 -15.72
N ASP A 157 17.70 18.33 -15.99
CA ASP A 157 16.44 17.83 -15.41
C ASP A 157 16.57 17.63 -13.89
N ALA A 158 17.68 17.04 -13.43
CA ALA A 158 17.98 16.90 -12.00
C ALA A 158 18.02 18.26 -11.27
N ARG A 159 18.67 19.28 -11.86
CA ARG A 159 18.71 20.65 -11.31
C ARG A 159 17.33 21.28 -11.23
N ARG A 160 16.53 21.17 -12.30
CA ARG A 160 15.17 21.70 -12.34
C ARG A 160 14.28 21.03 -11.29
N ARG A 161 14.51 19.75 -11.03
CA ARG A 161 13.77 18.96 -10.05
C ARG A 161 14.13 19.31 -8.61
N LEU A 162 15.42 19.45 -8.29
CA LEU A 162 15.87 19.97 -6.99
C LEU A 162 15.25 21.33 -6.68
N TYR A 163 15.17 22.21 -7.69
CA TYR A 163 14.52 23.51 -7.55
C TYR A 163 13.04 23.40 -7.13
N PHE A 164 12.25 22.54 -7.80
CA PHE A 164 10.85 22.33 -7.45
C PHE A 164 10.65 21.67 -6.07
N LEU A 165 11.49 20.71 -5.70
CA LEU A 165 11.47 20.08 -4.37
C LEU A 165 11.73 21.08 -3.25
N HIS A 166 12.64 22.05 -3.46
CA HIS A 166 12.95 23.08 -2.46
C HIS A 166 11.93 24.23 -2.39
N HIS A 167 11.20 24.53 -3.46
CA HIS A 167 10.23 25.64 -3.49
C HIS A 167 8.78 25.22 -3.20
N SER A 168 8.48 23.92 -3.15
CA SER A 168 7.13 23.40 -2.85
C SER A 168 6.89 23.08 -1.36
N TRP A 169 7.92 23.20 -0.51
CA TRP A 169 7.76 23.20 0.95
C TRP A 169 7.62 24.67 1.42
N PRO A 170 6.51 25.08 2.07
CA PRO A 170 6.46 26.40 2.67
C PRO A 170 7.55 26.43 3.74
N SER A 171 8.53 27.31 3.57
CA SER A 171 9.49 27.67 4.59
C SER A 171 8.72 28.27 5.77
N SER A 172 8.32 27.42 6.73
CA SER A 172 7.90 27.84 8.05
C SER A 172 9.14 28.30 8.83
N THR A 173 9.69 29.44 8.43
CA THR A 173 10.58 30.25 9.26
C THR A 173 9.97 31.63 9.31
N GLY A 174 8.88 31.74 10.07
CA GLY A 174 8.41 33.03 10.56
C GLY A 174 9.46 33.57 11.51
N ASN A 175 10.26 34.51 11.04
CA ASN A 175 11.06 35.38 11.90
C ASN A 175 10.34 36.72 11.90
N GLY A 176 9.50 36.93 12.91
CA GLY A 176 8.87 38.23 13.14
C GLY A 176 9.77 39.07 14.05
N PRO A 177 10.04 40.35 13.73
CA PRO A 177 10.23 41.36 14.76
C PRO A 177 8.92 41.70 15.48
#